data_AF-Q20444-F1
#
_entry.id   AF-Q20444-F1
#
_cell.length_a   1.000
_cell.length_b   1.000
_cell.length_c   1.000
_cell.angle_alpha   90.00
_cell.angle_beta   90.00
_cell.angle_gamma   90.00
#
_symmetry.space_group_name_H-M   'P 1'
#
loop_
_entity.id
_entity.type
_entity.pdbx_description
1 polymer ?
#
loop_
_entity_poly.entity_id
_entity_poly.type
_entity_poly.pdbx_seq_one_letter_code
_entity_poly.pdbx_strand_id
1 'polypeptide(L)'
;MASTGPKWSLYPLLAVVAVFEFALGGAHIAYCSPLFFFLFPFINSAFGLVTAFHAIFLRYPNRCDFYLQLTCSSIGFFFFFSSLMETYCINEFKYADETIKDGVCHGLKYRTIAMVGSCNDLLANLQLSILDKFGWEPKEREWIRFFTSISLTILSGIHLLICTLLTFYSATETKIRLYSYHYQVVISIFIIIVSFFHLRYCCTFFFLYLPLAIGMFSLLQGIVSWRTKCHGSTTRALNIIGAAFAVLMNATTSFGIFCWFNRNTVPHMITRHCHWLSHREAYCMRVVHFTHPYIDWLPQETEREIAAIQITVHILLFIFSCIQFSISMRSAFSTKKQYLYY
;
A
#
# COMPACT_ATOMS: atom_id res chain seq x y z
N MET A 1 -30.90 -24.44 -2.38
CA MET A 1 -29.95 -23.71 -3.24
C MET A 1 -30.50 -22.30 -3.45
N ALA A 2 -30.59 -21.51 -2.39
CA ALA A 2 -31.35 -20.26 -2.38
C ALA A 2 -30.59 -19.18 -3.16
N SER A 3 -31.26 -18.67 -4.20
CA SER A 3 -31.06 -17.43 -4.94
C SER A 3 -29.73 -16.70 -4.75
N THR A 4 -28.98 -16.59 -5.84
CA THR A 4 -28.07 -15.48 -6.17
C THR A 4 -28.51 -14.17 -5.53
N GLY A 5 -28.02 -13.88 -4.32
CA GLY A 5 -28.38 -12.65 -3.61
C GLY A 5 -27.80 -11.41 -4.31
N PRO A 6 -28.05 -10.19 -3.81
CA PRO A 6 -27.47 -8.96 -4.34
C PRO A 6 -25.94 -8.94 -4.36
N LYS A 7 -25.28 -9.85 -3.62
CA LYS A 7 -23.82 -10.03 -3.71
C LYS A 7 -23.39 -10.67 -5.02
N TRP A 8 -24.24 -11.46 -5.67
CA TRP A 8 -23.93 -12.12 -6.93
C TRP A 8 -23.90 -11.15 -8.12
N SER A 9 -24.64 -10.03 -8.04
CA SER A 9 -24.55 -8.96 -9.05
C SER A 9 -23.21 -8.20 -9.02
N LEU A 10 -22.38 -8.42 -8.00
CA LEU A 10 -21.02 -7.88 -7.96
C LEU A 10 -20.09 -8.52 -9.00
N TYR A 11 -20.35 -9.76 -9.46
CA TYR A 11 -19.53 -10.39 -10.48
C TYR A 11 -19.68 -9.74 -11.87
N PRO A 12 -20.90 -9.51 -12.39
CA PRO A 12 -21.08 -8.70 -13.60
C PRO A 12 -20.51 -7.28 -13.45
N LEU A 13 -20.70 -6.65 -12.30
CA LEU A 13 -20.16 -5.30 -12.05
C LEU A 13 -18.61 -5.30 -12.09
N LEU A 14 -17.98 -6.31 -11.49
CA LEU A 14 -16.53 -6.53 -11.55
C LEU A 14 -16.06 -6.66 -13.01
N ALA A 15 -16.76 -7.45 -13.83
CA ALA A 15 -16.43 -7.59 -15.25
C ALA A 15 -16.48 -6.24 -15.98
N VAL A 16 -17.54 -5.46 -15.77
CA VAL A 16 -17.68 -4.13 -16.39
C VAL A 16 -16.55 -3.20 -15.96
N VAL A 17 -16.30 -3.09 -14.65
CA VAL A 17 -15.21 -2.27 -14.10
C VAL A 17 -13.86 -2.69 -14.67
N ALA A 18 -13.59 -4.00 -14.73
CA ALA A 18 -12.35 -4.52 -15.26
C ALA A 18 -12.18 -4.23 -16.77
N VAL A 19 -13.24 -4.29 -17.59
CA VAL A 19 -13.16 -3.89 -19.00
C VAL A 19 -12.78 -2.40 -19.14
N PHE A 20 -13.41 -1.52 -18.35
CA PHE A 20 -13.06 -0.09 -18.38
C PHE A 20 -11.63 0.17 -17.92
N GLU A 21 -11.18 -0.53 -16.87
CA GLU A 21 -9.80 -0.46 -16.38
C GLU A 21 -8.80 -0.94 -17.44
N PHE A 22 -9.13 -2.01 -18.19
CA PHE A 22 -8.31 -2.48 -19.30
C PHE A 22 -8.19 -1.42 -20.41
N ALA A 23 -9.33 -0.85 -20.81
CA ALA A 23 -9.38 0.15 -21.88
C ALA A 23 -8.60 1.43 -21.49
N LEU A 24 -8.77 1.90 -20.26
CA LEU A 24 -8.00 3.03 -19.73
C LEU A 24 -6.53 2.68 -19.49
N GLY A 25 -6.19 1.42 -19.21
CA GLY A 25 -4.81 0.94 -19.26
C GLY A 25 -4.18 1.14 -20.63
N GLY A 26 -4.94 0.92 -21.70
CA GLY A 26 -4.55 1.26 -23.07
C GLY A 26 -4.21 2.73 -23.23
N ALA A 27 -5.07 3.62 -22.75
CA ALA A 27 -4.83 5.06 -22.76
C ALA A 27 -3.62 5.45 -21.88
N HIS A 28 -3.44 4.80 -20.73
CA HIS A 28 -2.34 5.05 -19.79
C HIS A 28 -0.96 4.80 -20.42
N ILE A 29 -0.83 3.72 -21.20
CA ILE A 29 0.36 3.45 -22.02
C ILE A 29 0.42 4.38 -23.22
N ALA A 30 -0.68 4.52 -23.97
CA ALA A 30 -0.71 5.30 -25.21
C ALA A 30 -0.28 6.75 -24.99
N TYR A 31 -0.59 7.32 -23.83
CA TYR A 31 -0.21 8.68 -23.44
C TYR A 31 1.00 8.73 -22.49
N CYS A 32 1.67 7.60 -22.22
CA CYS A 32 2.91 7.53 -21.45
C CYS A 32 2.82 8.16 -20.05
N SER A 33 1.81 7.78 -19.27
CA SER A 33 1.68 8.22 -17.87
C SER A 33 2.83 7.69 -17.00
N PRO A 34 3.31 8.39 -15.96
CA PRO A 34 4.55 8.06 -15.23
C PRO A 34 4.73 6.60 -14.81
N LEU A 35 3.67 5.94 -14.34
CA LEU A 35 3.72 4.57 -13.81
C LEU A 35 3.30 3.49 -14.83
N PHE A 36 3.25 3.82 -16.12
CA PHE A 36 2.75 2.90 -17.17
C PHE A 36 3.50 1.56 -17.23
N PHE A 37 4.80 1.56 -16.92
CA PHE A 37 5.68 0.40 -17.03
C PHE A 37 5.34 -0.73 -16.04
N PHE A 38 4.60 -0.45 -14.97
CA PHE A 38 4.13 -1.50 -14.05
C PHE A 38 2.98 -2.33 -14.62
N LEU A 39 2.29 -1.83 -15.66
CA LEU A 39 1.14 -2.49 -16.29
C LEU A 39 0.03 -2.90 -15.29
N PHE A 40 -0.04 -2.23 -14.14
CA PHE A 40 -1.03 -2.54 -13.10
C PHE A 40 -2.47 -2.55 -13.61
N PRO A 41 -2.95 -1.59 -14.44
CA PRO A 41 -4.31 -1.63 -14.96
C PRO A 41 -4.61 -2.93 -15.74
N PHE A 42 -3.64 -3.41 -16.52
CA PHE A 42 -3.80 -4.63 -17.32
C PHE A 42 -3.79 -5.88 -16.45
N ILE A 43 -2.84 -5.97 -15.51
CA ILE A 43 -2.74 -7.13 -14.63
C ILE A 43 -4.00 -7.22 -13.77
N ASN A 44 -4.36 -6.14 -13.09
CA ASN A 44 -5.50 -6.13 -12.19
C ASN A 44 -6.82 -6.35 -12.95
N SER A 45 -7.00 -5.72 -14.12
CA SER A 45 -8.14 -6.00 -15.00
C SER A 45 -8.22 -7.45 -15.45
N ALA A 46 -7.12 -8.04 -15.94
CA ALA A 46 -7.11 -9.42 -16.43
C ALA A 46 -7.52 -10.41 -15.32
N PHE A 47 -6.98 -10.25 -14.11
CA PHE A 47 -7.40 -11.05 -12.96
C PHE A 47 -8.87 -10.79 -12.59
N GLY A 48 -9.33 -9.54 -12.62
CA GLY A 48 -10.74 -9.18 -12.39
C GLY A 48 -11.69 -9.85 -13.37
N LEU A 49 -11.36 -9.84 -14.68
CA LEU A 49 -12.15 -10.49 -15.73
C LEU A 49 -12.17 -12.00 -15.58
N VAL A 50 -11.00 -12.63 -15.40
CA VAL A 50 -10.91 -14.09 -15.18
C VAL A 50 -11.75 -14.50 -13.98
N THR A 51 -11.65 -13.76 -12.87
CA THR A 51 -12.42 -14.01 -11.65
C THR A 51 -13.93 -13.86 -11.90
N ALA A 52 -14.35 -12.78 -12.57
CA ALA A 52 -15.75 -12.52 -12.86
C ALA A 52 -16.35 -13.60 -13.76
N PHE A 53 -15.68 -13.94 -14.88
CA PHE A 53 -16.17 -14.95 -15.81
C PHE A 53 -16.18 -16.35 -15.18
N HIS A 54 -15.12 -16.73 -14.48
CA HIS A 54 -15.04 -18.02 -13.80
C HIS A 54 -16.23 -18.22 -12.84
N ALA A 55 -16.53 -17.20 -12.02
CA ALA A 55 -17.67 -17.25 -11.10
C ALA A 55 -19.04 -17.27 -11.81
N ILE A 56 -19.20 -16.47 -12.88
CA ILE A 56 -20.45 -16.42 -13.67
C ILE A 56 -20.75 -17.77 -14.33
N PHE A 57 -19.74 -18.42 -14.90
CA PHE A 57 -19.92 -19.71 -15.57
C PHE A 57 -20.22 -20.85 -14.59
N LEU A 58 -19.55 -20.88 -13.43
CA LEU A 58 -19.78 -21.93 -12.44
C LEU A 58 -21.10 -21.77 -11.69
N ARG A 59 -21.67 -20.56 -11.63
CA ARG A 59 -22.91 -20.24 -10.90
C ARG A 59 -22.85 -20.40 -9.37
N TYR A 60 -21.69 -20.79 -8.81
CA TYR A 60 -21.46 -20.88 -7.36
C TYR A 60 -20.01 -20.52 -7.01
N PRO A 61 -19.77 -19.82 -5.89
CA PRO A 61 -18.42 -19.51 -5.44
C PRO A 61 -17.71 -20.78 -4.96
N ASN A 62 -16.47 -20.98 -5.41
CA ASN A 62 -15.61 -22.07 -4.99
C ASN A 62 -14.31 -21.54 -4.35
N ARG A 63 -13.43 -22.46 -3.92
CA ARG A 63 -12.16 -22.05 -3.29
C ARG A 63 -11.25 -21.32 -4.26
N CYS A 64 -11.30 -21.64 -5.56
CA CYS A 64 -10.55 -20.94 -6.60
C CYS A 64 -10.99 -19.47 -6.66
N ASP A 65 -12.30 -19.17 -6.63
CA ASP A 65 -12.82 -17.81 -6.60
C ASP A 65 -12.30 -17.02 -5.40
N PHE A 66 -12.26 -17.64 -4.22
CA PHE A 66 -11.68 -17.00 -3.03
C PHE A 66 -10.21 -16.61 -3.25
N TYR A 67 -9.38 -17.53 -3.77
CA TYR A 67 -7.98 -17.22 -4.02
C TYR A 67 -7.80 -16.16 -5.10
N LEU A 68 -8.57 -16.24 -6.20
CA LEU A 68 -8.55 -15.26 -7.27
C LEU A 68 -8.95 -13.86 -6.77
N GLN A 69 -10.02 -13.75 -5.98
CA GLN A 69 -10.47 -12.48 -5.41
C GLN A 69 -9.48 -11.92 -4.39
N LEU A 70 -8.86 -12.77 -3.57
CA LEU A 70 -7.81 -12.36 -2.64
C LEU A 70 -6.59 -11.82 -3.39
N THR A 71 -6.16 -12.51 -4.44
CA THR A 71 -5.06 -12.05 -5.31
C THR A 71 -5.42 -10.73 -5.98
N CYS A 72 -6.64 -10.61 -6.52
CA CYS A 72 -7.12 -9.39 -7.16
C CYS A 72 -7.24 -8.22 -6.18
N SER A 73 -7.72 -8.46 -4.96
CA SER A 73 -7.74 -7.46 -3.88
C SER A 73 -6.33 -7.01 -3.49
N SER A 74 -5.38 -7.94 -3.44
CA SER A 74 -3.99 -7.63 -3.10
C SER A 74 -3.32 -6.78 -4.19
N ILE A 75 -3.47 -7.14 -5.47
CA ILE A 75 -2.96 -6.37 -6.60
C ILE A 75 -3.66 -5.01 -6.68
N GLY A 76 -4.99 -5.01 -6.58
CA GLY A 76 -5.82 -3.81 -6.60
C GLY A 76 -5.48 -2.82 -5.49
N PHE A 77 -5.06 -3.30 -4.32
CA PHE A 77 -4.57 -2.44 -3.23
C PHE A 77 -3.33 -1.65 -3.65
N PHE A 78 -2.30 -2.32 -4.16
CA PHE A 78 -1.09 -1.64 -4.64
C PHE A 78 -1.39 -0.74 -5.83
N PHE A 79 -2.23 -1.20 -6.76
CA PHE A 79 -2.63 -0.41 -7.91
C PHE A 79 -3.33 0.88 -7.49
N PHE A 80 -4.33 0.80 -6.59
CA PHE A 80 -5.06 1.97 -6.09
C PHE A 80 -4.13 3.04 -5.50
N PHE A 81 -3.22 2.66 -4.59
CA PHE A 81 -2.29 3.61 -3.99
C PHE A 81 -1.27 4.17 -5.00
N SER A 82 -0.81 3.35 -5.95
CA SER A 82 0.08 3.82 -7.02
C SER A 82 -0.61 4.80 -7.96
N SER A 83 -1.86 4.54 -8.33
CA SER A 83 -2.69 5.40 -9.18
C SER A 83 -3.05 6.69 -8.46
N LEU A 84 -3.39 6.62 -7.17
CA LEU A 84 -3.66 7.79 -6.33
C LEU A 84 -2.43 8.71 -6.23
N MET A 85 -1.25 8.13 -5.98
CA MET A 85 0.02 8.87 -5.97
C MET A 85 0.32 9.50 -7.33
N GLU A 86 0.11 8.76 -8.43
CA GLU A 86 0.28 9.29 -9.78
C GLU A 86 -0.68 10.46 -10.05
N THR A 87 -1.96 10.32 -9.73
CA THR A 87 -2.98 11.37 -9.91
C THR A 87 -2.60 12.63 -9.14
N TYR A 88 -2.18 12.47 -7.88
CA TYR A 88 -1.71 13.58 -7.05
C TYR A 88 -0.51 14.29 -7.68
N CYS A 89 0.50 13.52 -8.14
CA CYS A 89 1.70 14.11 -8.71
C CYS A 89 1.52 14.71 -10.11
N ILE A 90 0.67 14.13 -10.96
CA ILE A 90 0.34 14.74 -12.26
C ILE A 90 -0.35 16.09 -12.06
N ASN A 91 -1.26 16.19 -11.08
CA ASN A 91 -1.91 17.46 -10.76
C ASN A 91 -0.89 18.52 -10.35
N GLU A 92 0.07 18.15 -9.48
CA GLU A 92 1.16 19.03 -9.07
C GLU A 92 2.02 19.46 -10.27
N PHE A 93 2.38 18.55 -11.18
CA PHE A 93 3.23 18.86 -12.34
C PHE A 93 2.69 19.98 -13.25
N LYS A 94 1.37 20.19 -13.24
CA LYS A 94 0.70 21.20 -14.05
C LYS A 94 0.89 22.61 -13.50
N TYR A 95 0.97 22.76 -12.17
CA TYR A 95 1.18 24.06 -11.53
C TYR A 95 2.68 24.37 -11.54
N ALA A 96 3.21 24.70 -12.72
CA ALA A 96 4.62 24.95 -13.04
C ALA A 96 5.37 25.97 -12.15
N ASP A 97 4.75 26.46 -11.07
CA ASP A 97 5.44 27.23 -10.06
C ASP A 97 6.63 26.43 -9.53
N GLU A 98 7.69 27.16 -9.22
CA GLU A 98 8.97 26.65 -8.73
C GLU A 98 8.83 25.75 -7.48
N THR A 99 7.64 25.71 -6.88
CA THR A 99 7.21 24.82 -5.80
C THR A 99 7.05 23.35 -6.19
N ILE A 100 6.91 22.98 -7.49
CA ILE A 100 6.86 21.54 -7.91
C ILE A 100 8.14 20.78 -7.52
N LYS A 101 9.23 21.49 -7.21
CA LYS A 101 10.46 20.89 -6.66
C LYS A 101 10.22 20.10 -5.38
N ASP A 102 9.06 20.21 -4.76
CA ASP A 102 8.86 19.77 -3.39
C ASP A 102 8.46 18.28 -3.26
N GLY A 103 9.45 17.44 -2.95
CA GLY A 103 9.25 16.16 -2.27
C GLY A 103 8.96 14.94 -3.14
N VAL A 104 7.94 14.14 -2.77
CA VAL A 104 7.68 12.80 -3.34
C VAL A 104 7.38 12.84 -4.84
N CYS A 105 6.70 13.89 -5.32
CA CYS A 105 6.37 14.02 -6.74
C CYS A 105 7.56 14.37 -7.60
N HIS A 106 8.50 15.18 -7.11
CA HIS A 106 9.79 15.39 -7.76
C HIS A 106 10.51 14.05 -7.91
N GLY A 107 10.51 13.23 -6.85
CA GLY A 107 11.10 11.90 -6.89
C GLY A 107 10.45 10.92 -7.83
N LEU A 108 9.13 10.94 -7.94
CA LEU A 108 8.40 10.16 -8.93
C LEU A 108 8.76 10.60 -10.35
N LYS A 109 8.77 11.92 -10.61
CA LYS A 109 9.14 12.50 -11.91
C LYS A 109 10.56 12.10 -12.30
N TYR A 110 11.53 12.30 -11.43
CA TYR A 110 12.94 12.01 -11.69
C TYR A 110 13.16 10.53 -12.06
N ARG A 111 12.51 9.60 -11.35
CA ARG A 111 12.65 8.16 -11.60
C ARG A 111 11.95 7.69 -12.88
N THR A 112 10.93 8.42 -13.34
CA THR A 112 10.10 8.01 -14.49
C THR A 112 10.42 8.80 -15.76
N ILE A 113 11.13 9.93 -15.68
CA ILE A 113 11.35 10.85 -16.81
C ILE A 113 11.98 10.17 -18.03
N ALA A 114 12.96 9.30 -17.83
CA ALA A 114 13.63 8.60 -18.93
C ALA A 114 12.67 7.63 -19.65
N MET A 115 11.86 6.88 -18.90
CA MET A 115 10.89 5.94 -19.46
C MET A 115 9.74 6.66 -20.16
N VAL A 116 9.23 7.72 -19.54
CA VAL A 116 8.18 8.57 -20.12
C VAL A 116 8.69 9.27 -21.37
N GLY A 117 9.92 9.78 -21.36
CA GLY A 117 10.59 10.38 -22.52
C GLY A 117 10.67 9.40 -23.69
N SER A 118 11.27 8.23 -23.46
CA SER A 118 11.38 7.18 -24.49
C SER A 118 10.03 6.72 -25.04
N CYS A 119 9.01 6.59 -24.18
CA CYS A 119 7.65 6.26 -24.62
C CYS A 119 7.04 7.37 -25.47
N ASN A 120 7.23 8.64 -25.08
CA ASN A 120 6.75 9.77 -25.86
C ASN A 120 7.43 9.84 -27.23
N ASP A 121 8.73 9.57 -27.32
CA ASP A 121 9.45 9.55 -28.59
C ASP A 121 8.91 8.45 -29.52
N LEU A 122 8.62 7.27 -28.97
CA LEU A 122 8.07 6.14 -29.73
C LEU A 122 6.62 6.38 -30.20
N LEU A 123 5.77 6.92 -29.33
CA LEU A 123 4.33 7.06 -29.57
C LEU A 123 3.92 8.47 -30.03
N ALA A 124 4.87 9.39 -30.22
CA ALA A 124 4.59 10.79 -30.57
C ALA A 124 3.65 10.93 -31.77
N ASN A 125 3.94 10.22 -32.86
CA ASN A 125 3.15 10.28 -34.09
C ASN A 125 1.71 9.78 -33.87
N LEU A 126 1.55 8.70 -33.09
CA LEU A 126 0.23 8.16 -32.76
C LEU A 126 -0.56 9.15 -31.90
N GLN A 127 0.07 9.68 -30.85
CA GLN A 127 -0.54 10.65 -29.94
C GLN A 127 -0.98 11.91 -30.70
N LEU A 128 -0.08 12.50 -31.50
CA LEU A 128 -0.38 13.69 -32.29
C LEU A 128 -1.47 13.44 -33.34
N SER A 129 -1.45 12.29 -34.01
CA SER A 129 -2.51 11.95 -34.97
C SER A 129 -3.88 11.79 -34.32
N ILE A 130 -3.95 11.24 -33.10
CA ILE A 130 -5.20 11.13 -32.36
C ILE A 130 -5.67 12.53 -31.92
N LEU A 131 -4.79 13.34 -31.35
CA LEU A 131 -5.10 14.71 -30.93
C LEU A 131 -5.61 15.57 -32.09
N ASP A 132 -4.92 15.54 -33.24
CA ASP A 132 -5.29 16.29 -34.44
C ASP A 132 -6.68 15.89 -34.96
N LYS A 133 -7.01 14.60 -34.94
CA LYS A 133 -8.34 14.10 -35.32
C LYS A 133 -9.47 14.58 -34.39
N PHE A 134 -9.17 14.82 -33.11
CA PHE A 134 -10.13 15.39 -32.16
C PHE A 134 -10.10 16.94 -32.14
N GLY A 135 -9.20 17.58 -32.89
CA GLY A 135 -9.02 19.03 -32.89
C GLY A 135 -8.38 19.55 -31.60
N TRP A 136 -7.61 18.71 -30.91
CA TRP A 136 -6.98 19.02 -29.62
C TRP A 136 -5.53 19.43 -29.79
N GLU A 137 -5.07 20.40 -28.99
CA GLU A 137 -3.68 20.84 -29.03
C GLU A 137 -2.73 19.84 -28.36
N PRO A 138 -1.43 19.80 -28.73
CA PRO A 138 -0.43 18.96 -28.07
C PRO A 138 -0.34 19.15 -26.55
N LYS A 139 -0.65 20.35 -26.05
CA LYS A 139 -0.67 20.68 -24.62
C LYS A 139 -1.77 19.92 -23.86
N GLU A 140 -2.82 19.49 -24.54
CA GLU A 140 -3.92 18.72 -23.94
C GLU A 140 -3.53 17.29 -23.58
N ARG A 141 -2.34 16.83 -24.01
CA ARG A 141 -1.77 15.55 -23.59
C ARG A 141 -1.73 15.39 -22.06
N GLU A 142 -1.36 16.46 -21.34
CA GLU A 142 -1.28 16.43 -19.88
C GLU A 142 -2.67 16.28 -19.24
N TRP A 143 -3.69 16.92 -19.83
CA TRP A 143 -5.07 16.77 -19.41
C TRP A 143 -5.58 15.34 -19.61
N ILE A 144 -5.24 14.71 -20.73
CA ILE A 144 -5.61 13.30 -20.97
C ILE A 144 -4.93 12.38 -19.95
N ARG A 145 -3.65 12.60 -19.64
CA ARG A 145 -2.93 11.84 -18.60
C ARG A 145 -3.60 11.98 -17.25
N PHE A 146 -3.91 13.22 -16.85
CA PHE A 146 -4.59 13.50 -15.59
C PHE A 146 -5.96 12.83 -15.55
N PHE A 147 -6.77 12.99 -16.59
CA PHE A 147 -8.10 12.38 -16.72
C PHE A 147 -8.04 10.85 -16.68
N THR A 148 -7.05 10.25 -17.34
CA THR A 148 -6.84 8.80 -17.33
C THR A 148 -6.44 8.33 -15.93
N SER A 149 -5.49 9.02 -15.28
CA SER A 149 -5.01 8.65 -13.94
C SER A 149 -6.10 8.78 -12.88
N ILE A 150 -6.87 9.87 -12.86
CA ILE A 150 -7.98 10.03 -11.91
C ILE A 150 -9.08 8.97 -12.13
N SER A 151 -9.38 8.67 -13.39
CA SER A 151 -10.37 7.65 -13.74
C SER A 151 -9.92 6.25 -13.31
N LEU A 152 -8.63 5.92 -13.51
CA LEU A 152 -8.03 4.68 -13.01
C LEU A 152 -8.00 4.62 -11.49
N THR A 153 -7.78 5.73 -10.79
CA THR A 153 -7.83 5.80 -9.32
C THR A 153 -9.24 5.50 -8.81
N ILE A 154 -10.27 6.07 -9.43
CA ILE A 154 -11.67 5.79 -9.07
C ILE A 154 -12.03 4.33 -9.36
N LEU A 155 -11.71 3.83 -10.56
CA LEU A 155 -12.02 2.45 -10.95
C LEU A 155 -11.29 1.42 -10.09
N SER A 156 -10.00 1.63 -9.82
CA SER A 156 -9.22 0.74 -8.94
C SER A 156 -9.75 0.75 -7.50
N GLY A 157 -10.24 1.90 -7.01
CA GLY A 157 -10.94 1.98 -5.72
C GLY A 157 -12.24 1.16 -5.69
N ILE A 158 -13.06 1.27 -6.73
CA ILE A 158 -14.29 0.48 -6.89
C ILE A 158 -13.97 -1.01 -7.02
N HIS A 159 -12.99 -1.37 -7.86
CA HIS A 159 -12.52 -2.73 -8.07
C HIS A 159 -12.03 -3.34 -6.76
N LEU A 160 -11.16 -2.64 -6.03
CA LEU A 160 -10.65 -3.08 -4.72
C LEU A 160 -11.80 -3.34 -3.74
N LEU A 161 -12.77 -2.43 -3.66
CA LEU A 161 -13.94 -2.60 -2.79
C LEU A 161 -14.75 -3.84 -3.18
N ILE A 162 -15.06 -4.02 -4.46
CA ILE A 162 -15.80 -5.18 -4.97
C ILE A 162 -15.05 -6.47 -4.67
N CYS A 163 -13.78 -6.57 -5.01
CA CYS A 163 -12.96 -7.76 -4.78
C CYS A 163 -12.81 -8.06 -3.28
N THR A 164 -12.70 -7.05 -2.43
CA THR A 164 -12.67 -7.24 -0.97
C THR A 164 -13.99 -7.83 -0.47
N LEU A 165 -15.14 -7.24 -0.85
CA LEU A 165 -16.46 -7.74 -0.48
C LEU A 165 -16.72 -9.16 -1.00
N LEU A 166 -16.31 -9.43 -2.23
CA LEU A 166 -16.40 -10.75 -2.85
C LEU A 166 -15.50 -11.76 -2.12
N THR A 167 -14.27 -11.38 -1.74
CA THR A 167 -13.36 -12.25 -0.99
C THR A 167 -14.01 -12.71 0.32
N PHE A 168 -14.63 -11.78 1.06
CA PHE A 168 -15.38 -12.12 2.27
C PHE A 168 -16.58 -13.01 1.97
N TYR A 169 -17.35 -12.70 0.93
CA TYR A 169 -18.50 -13.50 0.52
C TYR A 169 -18.10 -14.94 0.14
N SER A 170 -17.06 -15.10 -0.67
CA SER A 170 -16.53 -16.40 -1.07
C SER A 170 -15.98 -17.17 0.13
N ALA A 171 -15.32 -16.49 1.07
CA ALA A 171 -14.86 -17.11 2.31
C ALA A 171 -16.03 -17.67 3.14
N THR A 172 -17.12 -16.89 3.29
CA THR A 172 -18.31 -17.32 4.04
C THR A 172 -19.03 -18.48 3.37
N GLU A 173 -19.25 -18.41 2.05
CA GLU A 173 -19.98 -19.44 1.30
C GLU A 173 -19.23 -20.77 1.23
N THR A 174 -17.92 -20.71 0.98
CA THR A 174 -17.07 -21.91 0.90
C THR A 174 -16.66 -22.45 2.26
N LYS A 175 -17.09 -21.80 3.35
CA LYS A 175 -16.74 -22.11 4.74
C LYS A 175 -15.22 -22.14 4.96
N ILE A 176 -14.47 -21.32 4.23
CA ILE A 176 -13.03 -21.13 4.46
C ILE A 176 -12.90 -20.41 5.81
N ARG A 177 -12.26 -21.09 6.75
CA ARG A 177 -12.10 -20.58 8.11
C ARG A 177 -10.87 -19.67 8.16
N LEU A 178 -11.09 -18.37 8.03
CA LEU A 178 -10.06 -17.35 8.27
C LEU A 178 -9.89 -17.17 9.78
N TYR A 179 -8.91 -17.87 10.33
CA TYR A 179 -8.49 -17.74 11.71
C TYR A 179 -7.64 -16.49 11.95
N SER A 180 -7.69 -15.98 13.18
CA SER A 180 -6.85 -14.90 13.68
C SER A 180 -5.36 -15.01 13.30
N TYR A 181 -4.78 -16.22 13.35
CA TYR A 181 -3.35 -16.41 13.02
C TYR A 181 -3.01 -16.11 11.56
N HIS A 182 -3.95 -16.23 10.62
CA HIS A 182 -3.71 -15.85 9.22
C HIS A 182 -3.49 -14.35 9.11
N TYR A 183 -4.36 -13.56 9.76
CA TYR A 183 -4.21 -12.11 9.81
C TYR A 183 -2.93 -11.70 10.55
N GLN A 184 -2.58 -12.39 11.65
CA GLN A 184 -1.32 -12.14 12.36
C GLN A 184 -0.12 -12.33 11.43
N VAL A 185 -0.05 -13.43 10.67
CA VAL A 185 1.05 -13.69 9.73
C VAL A 185 1.13 -12.61 8.66
N VAL A 186 0.00 -12.25 8.05
CA VAL A 186 -0.05 -11.21 7.00
C VAL A 186 0.41 -9.86 7.54
N ILE A 187 -0.12 -9.42 8.68
CA ILE A 187 0.27 -8.16 9.32
C ILE A 187 1.73 -8.17 9.72
N SER A 188 2.25 -9.30 10.20
CA SER A 188 3.66 -9.44 10.57
C SER A 188 4.58 -9.25 9.37
N ILE A 189 4.23 -9.81 8.21
CA ILE A 189 4.97 -9.61 6.96
C ILE A 189 4.97 -8.12 6.59
N PHE A 190 3.83 -7.45 6.68
CA PHE A 190 3.75 -6.00 6.42
C PHE A 190 4.58 -5.18 7.41
N ILE A 191 4.53 -5.48 8.72
CA ILE A 191 5.36 -4.83 9.73
C ILE A 191 6.83 -5.01 9.40
N ILE A 192 7.27 -6.22 9.02
CA ILE A 192 8.66 -6.50 8.65
C ILE A 192 9.09 -5.65 7.45
N ILE A 193 8.27 -5.61 6.39
CA ILE A 193 8.54 -4.79 5.20
C ILE A 193 8.67 -3.31 5.59
N VAL A 194 7.71 -2.77 6.34
CA VAL A 194 7.72 -1.37 6.79
C VAL A 194 8.89 -1.09 7.73
N SER A 195 9.32 -2.09 8.51
CA SER A 195 10.50 -1.98 9.38
C SER A 195 11.79 -1.82 8.59
N PHE A 196 11.91 -2.45 7.41
CA PHE A 196 13.04 -2.18 6.53
C PHE A 196 13.05 -0.73 6.04
N PHE A 197 11.89 -0.15 5.73
CA PHE A 197 11.79 1.28 5.42
C PHE A 197 12.13 2.15 6.63
N HIS A 198 11.67 1.78 7.84
CA HIS A 198 12.00 2.48 9.08
C HIS A 198 13.52 2.57 9.31
N LEU A 199 14.23 1.47 9.08
CA LEU A 199 15.69 1.40 9.17
C LEU A 199 16.38 2.16 8.03
N ARG A 200 15.94 1.95 6.79
CA ARG A 200 16.56 2.54 5.59
C ARG A 200 16.46 4.07 5.57
N TYR A 201 15.34 4.61 6.02
CA TYR A 201 15.07 6.05 6.05
C TYR A 201 15.32 6.68 7.42
N CYS A 202 16.11 6.02 8.28
CA CYS A 202 16.61 6.58 9.54
C CYS A 202 15.50 7.19 10.41
N CYS A 203 14.35 6.52 10.49
CA CYS A 203 13.22 6.98 11.29
C CYS A 203 13.61 7.10 12.78
N THR A 204 12.87 7.88 13.56
CA THR A 204 13.19 8.08 14.97
C THR A 204 13.29 6.74 15.70
N PHE A 205 14.36 6.57 16.49
CA PHE A 205 14.71 5.32 17.19
C PHE A 205 15.01 4.10 16.29
N PHE A 206 15.37 4.30 15.01
CA PHE A 206 15.73 3.19 14.09
C PHE A 206 16.81 2.26 14.67
N PHE A 207 17.77 2.81 15.40
CA PHE A 207 18.89 2.05 15.96
C PHE A 207 18.49 0.97 16.99
N LEU A 208 17.26 1.02 17.52
CA LEU A 208 16.75 -0.01 18.43
C LEU A 208 16.24 -1.26 17.71
N TYR A 209 16.07 -1.21 16.38
CA TYR A 209 15.50 -2.30 15.57
C TYR A 209 14.12 -2.79 16.09
N LEU A 210 13.41 -1.95 16.84
CA LEU A 210 12.21 -2.33 17.57
C LEU A 210 11.07 -2.80 16.63
N PRO A 211 10.70 -2.06 15.55
CA PRO A 211 9.66 -2.52 14.63
C PRO A 211 9.99 -3.88 14.01
N LEU A 212 11.26 -4.09 13.64
CA LEU A 212 11.71 -5.35 13.05
C LEU A 212 11.60 -6.52 14.04
N ALA A 213 12.05 -6.31 15.29
CA ALA A 213 11.96 -7.31 16.35
C ALA A 213 10.49 -7.69 16.63
N ILE A 214 9.59 -6.71 16.68
CA ILE A 214 8.16 -6.91 16.91
C ILE A 214 7.51 -7.62 15.71
N GLY A 215 7.89 -7.26 14.48
CA GLY A 215 7.45 -7.95 13.27
C GLY A 215 7.85 -9.42 13.26
N MET A 216 9.10 -9.73 13.60
CA MET A 216 9.60 -11.11 13.70
C MET A 216 8.92 -11.89 14.83
N PHE A 217 8.70 -11.28 16.00
CA PHE A 217 7.96 -11.91 17.08
C PHE A 217 6.50 -12.19 16.68
N SER A 218 5.83 -11.24 16.04
CA SER A 218 4.45 -11.38 15.59
C SER A 218 4.32 -12.50 14.54
N LEU A 219 5.34 -12.66 13.69
CA LEU A 219 5.41 -13.77 12.74
C LEU A 219 5.53 -15.11 13.46
N LEU A 220 6.43 -15.20 14.45
CA LEU A 220 6.58 -16.39 15.29
C LEU A 220 5.27 -16.71 16.04
N GLN A 221 4.62 -15.70 16.61
CA GLN A 221 3.31 -15.81 17.27
C GLN A 221 2.25 -16.38 16.33
N GLY A 222 2.19 -15.89 15.07
CA GLY A 222 1.29 -16.39 14.04
C GLY A 222 1.58 -17.85 13.66
N ILE A 223 2.85 -18.21 13.46
CA ILE A 223 3.28 -19.59 13.12
C ILE A 223 2.97 -20.56 14.26
N VAL A 224 3.29 -20.20 15.50
CA VAL A 224 3.00 -21.05 16.68
C VAL A 224 1.49 -21.21 16.86
N SER A 225 0.72 -20.13 16.74
CA SER A 225 -0.75 -20.18 16.80
C SER A 225 -1.35 -21.07 15.71
N TRP A 226 -0.77 -21.04 14.51
CA TRP A 226 -1.15 -21.93 13.42
C TRP A 226 -0.87 -23.40 13.76
N ARG A 227 0.36 -23.73 14.18
CA ARG A 227 0.80 -25.10 14.49
C ARG A 227 0.00 -25.74 15.62
N THR A 228 -0.33 -24.96 16.64
CA THR A 228 -1.08 -25.39 17.82
C THR A 228 -2.60 -25.27 17.66
N LYS A 229 -3.08 -24.78 16.50
CA LYS A 229 -4.51 -24.51 16.25
C LYS A 229 -5.16 -23.62 17.32
N CYS A 230 -4.42 -22.61 17.79
CA CYS A 230 -4.79 -21.67 18.85
C CYS A 230 -5.09 -22.31 20.22
N HIS A 231 -4.56 -23.50 20.49
CA HIS A 231 -4.73 -24.18 21.78
C HIS A 231 -3.47 -24.16 22.63
N GLY A 232 -3.68 -24.19 23.95
CA GLY A 232 -2.62 -24.32 24.93
C GLY A 232 -2.23 -23.00 25.59
N SER A 233 -1.71 -23.12 26.82
CA SER A 233 -1.28 -21.98 27.64
C SER A 233 -0.20 -21.14 26.94
N THR A 234 0.70 -21.79 26.18
CA THR A 234 1.78 -21.14 25.43
C THR A 234 1.27 -20.15 24.40
N THR A 235 0.24 -20.50 23.62
CA THR A 235 -0.35 -19.58 22.63
C THR A 235 -0.98 -18.36 23.28
N ARG A 236 -1.66 -18.55 24.41
CA ARG A 236 -2.25 -17.44 25.17
C ARG A 236 -1.17 -16.52 25.73
N ALA A 237 -0.13 -17.07 26.31
CA ALA A 237 1.02 -16.30 26.80
C ALA A 237 1.67 -15.50 25.66
N LEU A 238 1.90 -16.12 24.48
CA LEU A 238 2.43 -15.42 23.30
C LEU A 238 1.50 -14.31 22.81
N ASN A 239 0.17 -14.50 22.84
CA ASN A 239 -0.78 -13.46 22.47
C ASN A 239 -0.79 -12.29 23.47
N ILE A 240 -0.61 -12.55 24.77
CA ILE A 240 -0.47 -11.49 25.78
C ILE A 240 0.82 -10.69 25.56
N ILE A 241 1.95 -11.38 25.32
CA ILE A 241 3.23 -10.73 25.01
C ILE A 241 3.12 -9.94 23.69
N GLY A 242 2.46 -10.51 22.67
CA GLY A 242 2.19 -9.83 21.40
C GLY A 242 1.35 -8.57 21.56
N ALA A 243 0.35 -8.59 22.43
CA ALA A 243 -0.42 -7.39 22.77
C ALA A 243 0.46 -6.34 23.48
N ALA A 244 1.31 -6.75 24.43
CA ALA A 244 2.24 -5.85 25.10
C ALA A 244 3.25 -5.21 24.11
N PHE A 245 3.78 -5.99 23.16
CA PHE A 245 4.64 -5.48 22.10
C PHE A 245 3.89 -4.56 21.12
N ALA A 246 2.63 -4.85 20.80
CA ALA A 246 1.83 -3.95 19.99
C ALA A 246 1.63 -2.58 20.68
N VAL A 247 1.37 -2.57 21.99
CA VAL A 247 1.31 -1.33 22.80
C VAL A 247 2.66 -0.61 22.81
N LEU A 248 3.77 -1.34 22.99
CA LEU A 248 5.11 -0.77 22.94
C LEU A 248 5.38 -0.13 21.57
N MET A 249 5.08 -0.83 20.47
CA MET A 249 5.22 -0.29 19.11
C MET A 249 4.39 0.98 18.97
N ASN A 250 3.12 0.96 19.38
CA ASN A 250 2.23 2.12 19.32
C ASN A 250 2.80 3.32 20.08
N ALA A 251 3.27 3.11 21.31
CA ALA A 251 3.88 4.15 22.14
C ALA A 251 5.13 4.72 21.46
N THR A 252 6.02 3.86 20.96
CA THR A 252 7.24 4.30 20.27
C THR A 252 6.96 5.00 18.94
N THR A 253 5.97 4.57 18.17
CA THR A 253 5.60 5.23 16.90
C THR A 253 4.93 6.57 17.17
N SER A 254 4.06 6.65 18.18
CA SER A 254 3.41 7.90 18.59
C SER A 254 4.45 8.91 19.09
N PHE A 255 5.40 8.45 19.90
CA PHE A 255 6.52 9.28 20.34
C PHE A 255 7.48 9.63 19.21
N GLY A 256 7.69 8.72 18.25
CA GLY A 256 8.47 8.98 17.03
C GLY A 256 7.85 10.08 16.18
N ILE A 257 6.54 10.06 15.97
CA ILE A 257 5.81 11.14 15.28
C ILE A 257 5.97 12.47 16.04
N PHE A 258 5.77 12.47 17.36
CA PHE A 258 5.99 13.66 18.19
C PHE A 258 7.41 14.21 18.04
N CYS A 259 8.42 13.34 18.10
CA CYS A 259 9.82 13.72 17.97
C CYS A 259 10.17 14.22 16.58
N TRP A 260 9.55 13.66 15.53
CA TRP A 260 9.72 14.12 14.17
C TRP A 260 9.28 15.59 14.04
N PHE A 261 8.11 15.96 14.57
CA PHE A 261 7.63 17.35 14.57
C PHE A 261 8.50 18.29 15.42
N ASN A 262 9.20 17.77 16.44
CA ASN A 262 10.02 18.55 17.36
C ASN A 262 11.54 18.44 17.08
N ARG A 263 11.95 17.82 15.96
CA ARG A 263 13.37 17.58 15.61
C ARG A 263 14.21 18.85 15.63
N ASN A 264 13.67 19.96 15.14
CA ASN A 264 14.40 21.23 15.05
C ASN A 264 14.28 22.10 16.30
N THR A 265 13.57 21.63 17.33
CA THR A 265 13.42 22.38 18.59
C THR A 265 14.63 22.18 19.49
N VAL A 266 14.95 23.20 20.28
CA VAL A 266 16.01 23.12 21.29
C VAL A 266 15.64 22.03 22.31
N PRO A 267 16.56 21.10 22.65
CA PRO A 267 16.28 19.99 23.54
C PRO A 267 15.96 20.48 24.96
N HIS A 268 14.68 20.45 25.32
CA HIS A 268 14.17 20.80 26.64
C HIS A 268 13.18 19.74 27.11
N MET A 269 13.27 19.35 28.39
CA MET A 269 12.37 18.35 29.01
C MET A 269 12.23 17.07 28.17
N ILE A 270 11.04 16.83 27.62
CA ILE A 270 10.68 15.62 26.86
C ILE A 270 11.40 15.58 25.50
N THR A 271 11.65 16.73 24.86
CA THR A 271 12.30 16.76 23.53
C THR A 271 13.77 16.35 23.58
N ARG A 272 14.39 16.30 24.77
CA ARG A 272 15.74 15.73 24.93
C ARG A 272 15.84 14.30 24.42
N HIS A 273 14.78 13.50 24.57
CA HIS A 273 14.75 12.12 24.08
C HIS A 273 14.65 12.03 22.54
N CYS A 274 14.17 13.10 21.88
CA CYS A 274 14.14 13.15 20.43
C CYS A 274 15.53 13.29 19.81
N HIS A 275 16.50 13.83 20.57
CA HIS A 275 17.90 13.98 20.18
C HIS A 275 18.79 12.83 20.68
N TRP A 276 18.19 11.68 20.99
CA TRP A 276 18.90 10.55 21.57
C TRP A 276 19.78 9.86 20.51
N LEU A 277 21.10 9.86 20.73
CA LEU A 277 22.12 9.36 19.79
C LEU A 277 22.13 10.11 18.43
N SER A 278 22.04 11.44 18.47
CA SER A 278 22.09 12.30 17.27
C SER A 278 23.22 12.00 16.29
N HIS A 279 24.40 11.58 16.77
CA HIS A 279 25.52 11.19 15.90
C HIS A 279 25.18 10.01 14.96
N ARG A 280 24.44 9.00 15.45
CA ARG A 280 24.05 7.84 14.62
C ARG A 280 22.99 8.22 13.60
N GLU A 281 22.04 9.06 13.99
CA GLU A 281 21.04 9.58 13.07
C GLU A 281 21.69 10.43 11.97
N ALA A 282 22.59 11.34 12.34
CA ALA A 282 23.35 12.16 11.38
C ALA A 282 24.18 11.30 10.42
N TYR A 283 24.83 10.23 10.92
CA TYR A 283 25.54 9.29 10.07
C TYR A 283 24.60 8.55 9.11
N CYS A 284 23.47 8.03 9.60
CA CYS A 284 22.49 7.33 8.79
C CYS A 284 21.92 8.25 7.69
N MET A 285 21.50 9.47 8.07
CA MET A 285 21.02 10.48 7.14
C MET A 285 22.08 10.82 6.08
N ARG A 286 23.34 10.98 6.48
CA ARG A 286 24.44 11.19 5.53
C ARG A 286 24.54 10.06 4.51
N VAL A 287 24.45 8.80 4.95
CA VAL A 287 24.45 7.64 4.04
C VAL A 287 23.28 7.71 3.07
N VAL A 288 22.08 8.08 3.53
CA VAL A 288 20.91 8.24 2.65
C VAL A 288 21.15 9.35 1.62
N HIS A 289 21.64 10.52 2.03
CA HIS A 289 21.94 11.63 1.12
C HIS A 289 22.96 11.27 0.03
N PHE A 290 23.87 10.33 0.30
CA PHE A 290 24.86 9.83 -0.67
C PHE A 290 24.39 8.59 -1.46
N THR A 291 23.10 8.24 -1.42
CA THR A 291 22.55 7.15 -2.24
C THR A 291 21.82 7.70 -3.45
N HIS A 292 21.92 7.05 -4.61
CA HIS A 292 21.07 7.44 -5.73
C HIS A 292 19.58 7.19 -5.40
N PRO A 293 18.69 8.11 -5.78
CA PRO A 293 18.92 9.30 -6.61
C PRO A 293 19.31 10.58 -5.85
N TYR A 294 19.41 10.55 -4.52
CA TYR A 294 19.58 11.73 -3.66
C TYR A 294 20.88 12.50 -3.86
N ILE A 295 21.93 11.83 -4.34
CA ILE A 295 23.21 12.49 -4.63
C ILE A 295 23.09 13.55 -5.73
N ASP A 296 22.10 13.40 -6.62
CA ASP A 296 21.89 14.29 -7.77
C ASP A 296 20.85 15.39 -7.48
N TRP A 297 20.21 15.36 -6.31
CA TRP A 297 19.11 16.26 -5.96
C TRP A 297 19.55 17.39 -5.05
N LEU A 298 18.76 18.46 -5.03
CA LEU A 298 18.99 19.53 -4.07
C LEU A 298 18.72 19.01 -2.63
N PRO A 299 19.48 19.48 -1.62
CA PRO A 299 19.30 19.04 -0.24
C PRO A 299 17.87 19.20 0.27
N GLN A 300 17.21 20.31 -0.10
CA GLN A 300 15.83 20.60 0.30
C GLN A 300 14.81 19.59 -0.25
N GLU A 301 14.98 19.15 -1.50
CA GLU A 301 14.08 18.18 -2.16
C GLU A 301 14.23 16.81 -1.51
N THR A 302 15.48 16.44 -1.23
CA THR A 302 15.84 15.20 -0.53
C THR A 302 15.25 15.15 0.88
N GLU A 303 15.42 16.22 1.66
CA GLU A 303 14.88 16.29 3.02
C GLU A 303 13.35 16.15 3.03
N ARG A 304 12.65 16.75 2.06
CA ARG A 304 11.19 16.65 1.94
C ARG A 304 10.71 15.25 1.56
N GLU A 305 11.36 14.59 0.60
CA GLU A 305 10.99 13.20 0.24
C GLU A 305 11.23 12.27 1.44
N ILE A 306 12.40 12.37 2.09
CA ILE A 306 12.72 11.56 3.27
C ILE A 306 11.71 11.82 4.40
N ALA A 307 11.38 13.09 4.67
CA ALA A 307 10.37 13.48 5.63
C ALA A 307 9.00 12.81 5.38
N ALA A 308 8.50 12.89 4.14
CA ALA A 308 7.23 12.29 3.75
C ALA A 308 7.25 10.76 3.94
N ILE A 309 8.35 10.11 3.55
CA ILE A 309 8.52 8.66 3.73
C ILE A 309 8.55 8.30 5.23
N GLN A 310 9.32 9.04 6.04
CA GLN A 310 9.41 8.82 7.48
C GLN A 310 8.03 8.91 8.15
N ILE A 311 7.26 9.96 7.88
CA ILE A 311 5.90 10.12 8.43
C ILE A 311 5.01 8.95 7.99
N THR A 312 5.04 8.61 6.70
CA THR A 312 4.24 7.52 6.14
C THR A 312 4.57 6.19 6.84
N VAL A 313 5.85 5.89 7.04
CA VAL A 313 6.32 4.69 7.76
C VAL A 313 5.80 4.68 9.20
N HIS A 314 5.87 5.80 9.92
CA HIS A 314 5.34 5.87 11.29
C HIS A 314 3.82 5.68 11.35
N ILE A 315 3.07 6.29 10.42
CA ILE A 315 1.61 6.12 10.33
C ILE A 315 1.26 4.65 10.05
N LEU A 316 1.96 4.00 9.12
CA LEU A 316 1.75 2.59 8.81
C LEU A 316 2.07 1.70 10.00
N LEU A 317 3.20 1.91 10.69
CA LEU A 317 3.53 1.16 11.90
C LEU A 317 2.51 1.38 13.01
N PHE A 318 2.02 2.61 13.17
CA PHE A 318 0.96 2.92 14.13
C PHE A 318 -0.33 2.15 13.80
N ILE A 319 -0.80 2.19 12.55
CA ILE A 319 -1.99 1.45 12.11
C ILE A 319 -1.81 -0.06 12.33
N PHE A 320 -0.68 -0.63 11.89
CA PHE A 320 -0.40 -2.05 12.09
C PHE A 320 -0.27 -2.43 13.56
N SER A 321 0.24 -1.53 14.42
CA SER A 321 0.27 -1.74 15.87
C SER A 321 -1.14 -1.86 16.46
N CYS A 322 -2.06 -0.98 16.06
CA CYS A 322 -3.45 -1.00 16.51
C CYS A 322 -4.13 -2.30 16.08
N ILE A 323 -3.95 -2.71 14.81
CA ILE A 323 -4.53 -3.95 14.30
C ILE A 323 -3.94 -5.17 15.02
N GLN A 324 -2.61 -5.22 15.20
CA GLN A 324 -1.94 -6.33 15.90
C GLN A 324 -2.37 -6.42 17.37
N PHE A 325 -2.57 -5.28 18.03
CA PHE A 325 -3.12 -5.21 19.39
C PHE A 325 -4.54 -5.81 19.43
N SER A 326 -5.45 -5.35 18.56
CA SER A 326 -6.83 -5.85 18.51
C SER A 326 -6.90 -7.35 18.26
N ILE A 327 -6.08 -7.86 17.33
CA ILE A 327 -6.03 -9.28 17.00
C ILE A 327 -5.44 -10.11 18.14
N SER A 328 -4.34 -9.65 18.75
CA SER A 328 -3.69 -10.35 19.86
C SER A 328 -4.57 -10.38 21.11
N MET A 329 -5.19 -9.26 21.47
CA MET A 329 -6.14 -9.19 22.59
C MET A 329 -7.34 -10.12 22.37
N ARG A 330 -7.95 -10.09 21.18
CA ARG A 330 -9.05 -11.00 20.85
C ARG A 330 -8.62 -12.45 20.95
N SER A 331 -7.41 -12.78 20.50
CA SER A 331 -6.88 -14.15 20.54
C SER A 331 -6.51 -14.61 21.95
N ALA A 332 -6.09 -13.71 22.83
CA ALA A 332 -5.74 -14.01 24.22
C ALA A 332 -6.98 -14.36 25.06
N PHE A 333 -8.06 -13.59 24.91
CA PHE A 333 -9.26 -13.70 25.77
C PHE A 333 -10.41 -14.51 25.16
N SER A 334 -10.35 -14.84 23.86
CA SER A 334 -11.39 -15.65 23.23
C SER A 334 -11.30 -17.11 23.67
N THR A 335 -12.24 -17.55 24.52
CA THR A 335 -12.34 -18.94 24.99
C THR A 335 -13.05 -19.87 24.01
N LYS A 336 -13.98 -19.36 23.18
CA LYS A 336 -14.70 -20.17 22.19
C LYS A 336 -14.04 -20.04 20.82
N LYS A 337 -13.78 -21.18 20.15
CA LYS A 337 -13.30 -21.20 18.75
C LYS A 337 -14.17 -20.36 17.82
N GLN A 338 -15.48 -20.29 18.09
CA GLN A 338 -16.42 -19.47 17.33
C GLN A 338 -16.06 -17.97 17.29
N TYR A 339 -15.40 -17.44 18.33
CA TYR A 339 -14.99 -16.04 18.37
C TYR A 339 -13.58 -15.79 17.80
N LEU A 340 -12.82 -16.84 17.47
CA LEU A 340 -11.54 -16.75 16.76
C LEU A 340 -11.70 -16.67 15.23
N TYR A 341 -12.93 -16.78 14.73
CA TYR A 341 -13.29 -16.54 13.33
C TYR A 341 -13.48 -15.03 13.11
N TYR A 342 -12.87 -14.49 12.06
CA TYR A 342 -13.19 -13.17 11.53
C TYR A 342 -14.23 -13.28 10.42
#